data_AF-A0A0B0SBW5-F1
#
_entry.id   AF-A0A0B0SBW5-F1
#
_cell.length_a   1.000
_cell.length_b   1.000
_cell.length_c   1.000
_cell.angle_alpha   90.00
_cell.angle_beta   90.00
_cell.angle_gamma   90.00
#
_symmetry.space_group_name_H-M   'P 1'
#
loop_
_entity.id
_entity.type
_entity.pdbx_description
1 polymer ?
#
loop_
_entity_poly.entity_id
_entity_poly.type
_entity_poly.pdbx_seq_one_letter_code
_entity_poly.pdbx_strand_id
1 'polypeptide(L)' 'MIALLPNTDGVPKTRLSDRALEGLIRRHGAYVHPRLVEEGWVDLEDLEALGHVEVLEVQPLPGEKVFVPSRAGWVVLEVA' A
#
# COMPACT_ATOMS: atom_id res chain seq x y z
N MET A 1 1.14 -5.16 -9.74
CA MET A 1 1.49 -4.13 -8.75
C MET A 1 0.30 -3.94 -7.81
N ILE A 2 0.52 -3.95 -6.50
CA ILE A 2 -0.48 -3.49 -5.52
C ILE A 2 -0.30 -2.00 -5.26
N ALA A 3 -1.33 -1.28 -4.80
CA ALA A 3 -1.23 0.15 -4.53
C ALA A 3 -1.19 0.44 -3.02
N LEU A 4 -0.08 0.99 -2.53
CA LEU A 4 0.07 1.50 -1.17
C LEU A 4 -0.27 2.99 -1.18
N LEU A 5 -1.38 3.38 -0.55
CA LEU A 5 -1.92 4.74 -0.60
C LEU A 5 -2.26 5.28 0.79
N PRO A 6 -2.25 6.62 0.99
CA PRO A 6 -2.77 7.26 2.20
C PRO A 6 -4.31 7.28 2.25
N ASN A 7 -5.00 6.63 1.31
CA ASN A 7 -6.46 6.73 1.15
C ASN A 7 -7.19 6.26 2.40
N THR A 8 -7.97 7.11 3.05
CA THR A 8 -8.81 6.74 4.19
C THR A 8 -10.30 6.66 3.85
N ASP A 9 -10.68 7.00 2.61
CA ASP A 9 -12.07 7.22 2.19
C ASP A 9 -12.73 5.96 1.59
N GLY A 10 -12.16 4.78 1.86
CA GLY A 10 -12.69 3.49 1.39
C GLY A 10 -13.35 2.65 2.49
N VAL A 11 -14.07 1.62 2.08
CA VAL A 11 -14.71 0.64 2.98
C VAL A 11 -13.69 -0.44 3.35
N PRO A 12 -13.37 -0.62 4.65
CA PRO A 12 -12.43 -1.67 5.08
C PRO A 12 -12.96 -3.06 4.76
N LYS A 13 -12.13 -3.88 4.10
CA LYS A 13 -12.46 -5.27 3.78
C LYS A 13 -11.68 -6.26 4.63
N THR A 14 -10.39 -6.00 4.87
CA THR A 14 -9.55 -6.88 5.68
C THR A 14 -8.35 -6.14 6.27
N ARG A 15 -7.73 -6.73 7.30
CA ARG A 15 -6.45 -6.29 7.86
C ARG A 15 -5.33 -7.21 7.41
N LEU A 16 -4.13 -6.67 7.32
CA LEU A 16 -2.91 -7.36 6.92
C LEU A 16 -1.80 -7.03 7.91
N SER A 17 -1.02 -8.06 8.24
CA SER A 17 0.27 -7.88 8.89
C SER A 17 1.31 -7.41 7.89
N ASP A 18 2.38 -6.79 8.37
CA ASP A 18 3.51 -6.36 7.54
C ASP A 18 4.09 -7.54 6.74
N ARG A 19 4.25 -8.70 7.37
CA ARG A 19 4.69 -9.93 6.68
C ARG A 19 3.76 -10.35 5.53
N ALA A 20 2.45 -10.19 5.70
CA ALA A 20 1.50 -10.51 4.64
C ALA A 20 1.61 -9.51 3.48
N LEU A 21 1.79 -8.21 3.80
CA LEU A 21 2.05 -7.18 2.81
C LEU A 21 3.35 -7.44 2.05
N GLU A 22 4.46 -7.69 2.74
CA GLU A 22 5.75 -8.00 2.12
C GLU A 22 5.63 -9.16 1.13
N GLY A 23 4.90 -10.22 1.50
CA GLY A 23 4.63 -11.35 0.62
C GLY A 23 3.81 -10.97 -0.63
N LEU A 24 2.94 -9.96 -0.56
CA LEU A 24 2.24 -9.43 -1.73
C LEU A 24 3.17 -8.60 -2.61
N ILE A 25 4.01 -7.75 -2.03
CA ILE A 25 4.99 -6.94 -2.76
C ILE A 25 5.98 -7.84 -3.50
N ARG A 26 6.54 -8.86 -2.83
CA ARG A 26 7.42 -9.86 -3.46
C ARG A 26 6.79 -10.54 -4.68
N ARG A 27 5.47 -10.78 -4.65
CA ARG A 27 4.76 -11.51 -5.71
C ARG A 27 4.25 -10.62 -6.85
N HIS A 28 3.91 -9.38 -6.55
CA HIS A 28 3.15 -8.54 -7.48
C HIS A 28 3.80 -7.18 -7.77
N GLY A 29 4.85 -6.82 -7.02
CA GLY A 29 5.37 -5.46 -6.94
C GLY A 29 4.38 -4.47 -6.32
N ALA A 30 4.81 -3.22 -6.13
CA ALA A 30 3.98 -2.16 -5.54
C ALA A 30 4.14 -0.81 -6.24
N TYR A 31 3.01 -0.11 -6.38
CA TYR A 31 2.99 1.34 -6.51
C TYR A 31 2.89 1.95 -5.12
N VAL A 32 3.77 2.89 -4.81
CA VAL A 32 3.83 3.59 -3.53
C VAL A 32 3.50 5.05 -3.76
N HIS A 33 2.47 5.54 -3.08
CA HIS A 33 2.13 6.95 -3.14
C HIS A 33 3.25 7.79 -2.45
N PRO A 34 3.76 8.88 -3.08
CA PRO A 34 4.88 9.68 -2.55
C PRO A 34 4.70 10.11 -1.09
N ARG A 35 3.48 10.55 -0.73
CA ARG A 35 3.12 10.92 0.64
C ARG A 35 3.46 9.87 1.71
N LEU A 36 3.37 8.58 1.39
CA LEU A 36 3.72 7.53 2.37
C LEU A 36 5.23 7.51 2.67
N VAL A 37 6.05 7.88 1.69
CA VAL A 37 7.50 8.01 1.85
C VAL A 37 7.82 9.29 2.61
N GLU A 38 7.23 10.41 2.21
CA GLU A 38 7.46 11.73 2.81
C GLU A 38 7.08 11.77 4.30
N GLU A 39 5.99 11.08 4.68
CA GLU A 39 5.55 10.97 6.07
C GLU A 39 6.26 9.83 6.84
N GLY A 40 7.14 9.06 6.20
CA GLY A 40 7.88 7.97 6.84
C GLY A 40 7.03 6.76 7.22
N TRP A 41 5.89 6.54 6.55
CA TRP A 41 5.07 5.33 6.73
C TRP A 41 5.71 4.10 6.11
N VAL A 42 6.52 4.29 5.08
CA VAL A 42 7.27 3.22 4.41
C VAL A 42 8.71 3.66 4.18
N ASP A 43 9.63 2.70 4.25
CA ASP A 43 11.00 2.87 3.82
C ASP A 43 11.14 2.29 2.39
N LEU A 44 11.63 3.08 1.44
CA LEU A 44 11.73 2.64 0.05
C LEU A 44 12.83 1.61 -0.16
N GLU A 45 13.95 1.71 0.54
CA GLU A 45 15.06 0.76 0.42
C GLU A 45 14.59 -0.63 0.87
N ASP A 46 13.86 -0.69 1.98
CA ASP A 46 13.25 -1.92 2.47
C ASP A 46 12.25 -2.50 1.45
N LEU A 47 11.40 -1.67 0.87
CA LEU A 47 10.39 -2.12 -0.10
C LEU A 47 11.01 -2.58 -1.43
N GLU A 48 12.02 -1.89 -1.95
CA GLU A 48 12.75 -2.26 -3.17
C GLU A 48 13.49 -3.60 -3.00
N ALA A 49 13.96 -3.91 -1.78
CA ALA A 49 14.53 -5.23 -1.46
C ALA A 49 13.49 -6.38 -1.48
N LEU A 50 12.20 -6.08 -1.50
CA LEU A 50 11.12 -7.06 -1.62
C LEU A 50 10.80 -7.37 -3.09
N GLY A 51 10.87 -6.39 -3.99
CA GLY A 51 10.53 -6.60 -5.39
C GLY A 51 10.39 -5.30 -6.17
N HIS A 52 9.70 -5.36 -7.31
CA HIS A 52 9.51 -4.19 -8.17
C HIS A 52 8.62 -3.15 -7.50
N VAL A 53 9.20 -1.99 -7.19
CA VAL A 53 8.53 -0.88 -6.51
C VAL A 53 8.67 0.38 -7.35
N GLU A 54 7.57 1.09 -7.52
CA GLU A 54 7.54 2.38 -8.23
C GLU A 54 6.84 3.42 -7.36
N VAL A 55 7.46 4.59 -7.21
CA VAL A 55 6.87 5.72 -6.49
C VAL A 55 6.10 6.59 -7.48
N LEU A 56 4.77 6.58 -7.36
CA LEU A 56 3.89 7.27 -8.30
C LEU A 56 2.67 7.82 -7.57
N GLU A 57 2.23 9.02 -7.95
CA GLU A 57 0.96 9.56 -7.50
C GLU A 57 -0.17 8.81 -8.22
N VAL A 58 -0.72 7.80 -7.53
CA VAL A 58 -1.80 6.96 -8.05
C VAL A 58 -3.12 7.42 -7.47
N GLN A 59 -4.09 7.68 -8.36
CA GLN A 59 -5.46 8.00 -7.98
C GLN A 59 -6.35 6.78 -8.29
N PRO A 60 -6.78 6.05 -7.25
CA PRO A 60 -7.52 4.81 -7.46
C PRO A 60 -8.96 5.11 -7.86
N LEU A 61 -9.56 4.22 -8.65
CA LEU A 61 -10.95 4.32 -9.09
C LEU A 61 -11.92 3.72 -8.07
N PRO A 62 -13.20 4.13 -8.05
CA PRO A 62 -14.22 3.49 -7.23
C PRO A 62 -14.27 1.97 -7.45
N GLY A 63 -14.32 1.21 -6.35
CA GLY A 63 -14.29 -0.24 -6.34
C GLY A 63 -12.90 -0.89 -6.37
N GLU A 64 -11.82 -0.13 -6.59
CA GLU A 64 -10.46 -0.67 -6.51
C GLU A 64 -10.05 -1.02 -5.08
N LYS A 65 -9.16 -2.00 -4.94
CA LYS A 65 -8.59 -2.39 -3.65
C LYS A 65 -7.23 -1.75 -3.45
N VAL A 66 -7.09 -1.02 -2.36
CA VAL A 66 -5.88 -0.29 -2.01
C VAL A 66 -5.42 -0.64 -0.60
N PHE A 67 -4.12 -0.53 -0.36
CA PHE A 67 -3.47 -0.90 0.89
C PHE A 67 -3.08 0.36 1.63
N VAL A 68 -3.58 0.50 2.85
CA VAL A 68 -3.52 1.75 3.60
C VAL A 68 -2.88 1.46 4.94
N PRO A 69 -1.86 2.24 5.34
CA PRO A 69 -1.23 2.03 6.63
C PRO A 69 -2.19 2.42 7.76
N SER A 70 -2.05 1.74 8.89
CA SER A 70 -2.78 2.02 10.12
C SER A 70 -1.86 1.82 11.31
N ARG A 71 -2.30 2.25 12.50
CA ARG A 71 -1.55 2.05 13.75
C ARG A 71 -1.35 0.57 14.14
N ALA A 72 -2.05 -0.37 13.49
CA ALA A 72 -2.03 -1.80 13.82
C ALA A 72 -1.54 -2.67 12.63
N GLY A 73 -0.79 -2.09 11.69
CA GLY A 73 -0.39 -2.74 10.43
C GLY A 73 -1.18 -2.16 9.27
N TRP A 74 -1.56 -3.01 8.30
CA TRP A 74 -2.16 -2.55 7.05
C TRP A 74 -3.64 -2.91 6.95
N VAL A 75 -4.39 -2.08 6.22
CA VAL A 75 -5.80 -2.31 5.93
C VAL A 75 -5.99 -2.31 4.42
N VAL A 76 -6.75 -3.29 3.92
CA VAL A 76 -7.23 -3.27 2.54
C VAL A 76 -8.57 -2.55 2.53
N LEU A 77 -8.63 -1.43 1.84
CA LEU A 77 -9.87 -0.70 1.57
C LEU A 77 -10.34 -0.99 0.16
N GLU A 78 -11.66 -1.03 -0.03
CA GLU A 78 -12.28 -0.86 -1.33
C GLU A 78 -12.68 0.61 -1.47
N VAL A 79 -12.19 1.29 -2.50
CA VAL A 79 -12.51 2.71 -2.73
C VAL A 79 -14.01 2.88 -2.91
N ALA A 80 -14.59 3.84 -2.20
CA ALA A 80 -16.02 4.14 -2.26
C ALA A 80 -16.45 4.80 -3.58
#